data_AF-A0A7I7ST13-F1
#
_entry.id   AF-A0A7I7ST13-F1
#
_cell.length_a   1.000
_cell.length_b   1.000
_cell.length_c   1.000
_cell.angle_alpha   90.00
_cell.angle_beta   90.00
_cell.angle_gamma   90.00
#
_symmetry.space_group_name_H-M   'P 1'
#
loop_
_entity.id
_entity.type
_entity.pdbx_description
1 polymer ?
#
loop_
_entity_poly.entity_id
_entity_poly.type
_entity_poly.pdbx_seq_one_letter_code
_entity_poly.pdbx_strand_id
1 'polypeptide(L)'
;MHVLFTEDDALLGHASVVTRTLRYGSEVFVTGYVESVAVRADQQGRGLGSLVMDHAEAIIRAKHQIGALNAVESAAPFYAGRGWRPWFGLTQADTPEGVVDTYNPTDRIFVLPTVSTGHRFEESAALICDWRAGDLW
;
A
#
# COMPACT_ATOMS: atom_id res chain seq x y z
N MET A 1 -6.44 0.71 -10.92
CA MET A 1 -7.87 1.02 -10.72
C MET A 1 -7.97 2.26 -9.85
N HIS A 2 -8.90 3.17 -10.14
CA HIS A 2 -9.12 4.37 -9.32
C HIS A 2 -10.42 4.23 -8.53
N VAL A 3 -10.39 4.66 -7.28
CA VAL A 3 -11.54 4.85 -6.42
C VAL A 3 -11.75 6.35 -6.29
N LEU A 4 -12.91 6.83 -6.71
CA LEU A 4 -13.28 8.23 -6.70
C LEU A 4 -14.51 8.41 -5.83
N PHE A 5 -14.48 9.39 -4.93
CA PHE A 5 -15.67 9.87 -4.26
C PHE A 5 -16.01 11.26 -4.80
N THR A 6 -17.19 11.40 -5.40
CA THR A 6 -17.69 12.63 -6.00
C THR A 6 -19.03 13.03 -5.40
N GLU A 7 -19.22 14.32 -5.13
CA GLU A 7 -20.48 14.92 -4.68
C GLU A 7 -20.68 16.20 -5.51
N ASP A 8 -21.86 16.38 -6.11
CA ASP A 8 -22.20 17.52 -6.98
C ASP A 8 -21.11 17.82 -8.04
N ASP A 9 -20.69 16.78 -8.77
CA ASP A 9 -19.61 16.81 -9.80
C ASP A 9 -18.22 17.22 -9.28
N ALA A 10 -18.04 17.40 -7.97
CA ALA A 10 -16.76 17.70 -7.36
C ALA A 10 -16.07 16.43 -6.83
N LEU A 11 -14.80 16.22 -7.20
CA LEU A 11 -13.96 15.16 -6.63
C LEU A 11 -13.55 15.51 -5.20
N LEU A 12 -14.01 14.72 -4.22
CA LEU A 12 -13.72 14.93 -2.81
C LEU A 12 -12.74 13.92 -2.22
N GLY A 13 -12.61 12.74 -2.82
CA GLY A 13 -11.71 11.70 -2.34
C GLY A 13 -11.18 10.83 -3.47
N HIS A 14 -9.93 10.40 -3.34
CA HIS A 14 -9.24 9.58 -4.33
C HIS A 14 -8.37 8.53 -3.65
N ALA A 15 -8.30 7.35 -4.24
CA ALA A 15 -7.18 6.41 -4.11
C ALA A 15 -7.01 5.65 -5.43
N SER A 16 -5.82 5.09 -5.63
CA SER A 16 -5.58 4.17 -6.74
C SER A 16 -4.97 2.87 -6.23
N VAL A 17 -5.31 1.77 -6.89
CA VAL A 17 -4.72 0.45 -6.67
C VAL A 17 -4.02 0.03 -7.95
N VAL A 18 -2.70 -0.04 -7.90
CA VAL A 18 -1.83 -0.42 -9.02
C VAL A 18 -1.31 -1.83 -8.78
N THR A 19 -1.38 -2.68 -9.80
CA THR A 19 -0.78 -4.02 -9.69
C THR A 19 0.72 -3.92 -9.86
N ARG A 20 1.47 -4.46 -8.90
CA ARG A 20 2.93 -4.60 -8.98
C ARG A 20 3.38 -5.90 -8.32
N THR A 21 4.66 -6.22 -8.42
CA THR A 21 5.24 -7.40 -7.77
C THR A 21 5.97 -7.02 -6.49
N LEU A 22 5.65 -7.74 -5.40
CA LEU A 22 6.48 -7.78 -4.20
C LEU A 22 7.00 -9.20 -3.97
N ARG A 23 8.22 -9.32 -3.47
CA ARG A 23 8.86 -10.59 -3.11
C ARG A 23 9.25 -10.58 -1.64
N TYR A 24 9.07 -11.72 -0.98
CA TYR A 24 9.50 -11.95 0.39
C TYR A 24 10.03 -13.38 0.50
N GLY A 25 11.30 -13.52 0.86
CA GLY A 25 12.00 -14.81 0.75
C GLY A 25 11.99 -15.35 -0.68
N SER A 26 11.45 -16.56 -0.86
CA SER A 26 11.25 -17.21 -2.17
C SER A 26 9.86 -16.95 -2.78
N GLU A 27 8.96 -16.28 -2.06
CA GLU A 27 7.58 -16.04 -2.51
C GLU A 27 7.48 -14.73 -3.30
N VAL A 28 6.70 -14.78 -4.38
CA VAL A 28 6.40 -13.63 -5.25
C VAL A 28 4.89 -13.39 -5.22
N PHE A 29 4.48 -12.16 -4.94
CA PHE A 29 3.08 -11.79 -4.77
C PHE A 29 2.64 -10.77 -5.82
N VAL A 30 1.49 -11.05 -6.44
CA VAL A 30 0.71 -10.05 -7.18
C VAL A 30 0.10 -9.10 -6.15
N THR A 31 0.66 -7.89 -6.08
CA THR A 31 0.37 -6.91 -5.03
C THR A 31 -0.50 -5.79 -5.55
N GLY A 32 -1.54 -5.44 -4.80
CA GLY A 32 -2.30 -4.22 -5.00
C GLY A 32 -1.65 -3.09 -4.21
N TYR A 33 -0.84 -2.29 -4.88
CA TYR A 33 -0.15 -1.17 -4.28
C TYR A 33 -1.07 0.06 -4.26
N VAL A 34 -1.34 0.60 -3.07
CA VAL A 34 -2.23 1.75 -2.91
C VAL A 34 -1.44 3.02 -3.07
N GLU A 35 -1.92 3.88 -3.95
CA GLU A 35 -1.27 5.12 -4.36
C GLU A 35 -2.21 6.31 -4.31
N SER A 36 -1.63 7.48 -4.08
CA SER A 36 -2.31 8.78 -4.22
C SER A 36 -3.58 8.90 -3.39
N VAL A 37 -3.58 8.42 -2.14
CA VAL A 37 -4.73 8.56 -1.24
C VAL A 37 -4.88 10.03 -0.84
N ALA A 38 -6.03 10.61 -1.13
CA ALA A 38 -6.30 12.02 -0.84
C ALA A 38 -7.77 12.26 -0.52
N VAL A 39 -8.02 13.23 0.37
CA VAL A 39 -9.33 13.81 0.63
C VAL A 39 -9.19 15.33 0.53
N ARG A 40 -10.12 15.97 -0.19
CA ARG A 40 -10.16 17.42 -0.36
C ARG A 40 -10.10 18.10 1.01
N ALA A 41 -9.23 19.10 1.14
CA ALA A 41 -8.85 19.63 2.46
C ALA A 41 -10.03 20.13 3.30
N ASP A 42 -11.00 20.79 2.68
CA ASP A 42 -12.23 21.29 3.29
C ASP A 42 -13.25 20.19 3.65
N GLN A 43 -12.98 18.93 3.26
CA GLN A 43 -13.86 17.78 3.45
C GLN A 43 -13.25 16.70 4.36
N GLN A 44 -12.07 16.95 4.93
CA GLN A 44 -11.41 16.06 5.86
C GLN A 44 -12.18 15.95 7.19
N GLY A 45 -11.95 14.88 7.95
CA GLY A 45 -12.65 14.62 9.22
C GLY A 45 -14.08 14.08 9.08
N ARG A 46 -14.61 13.95 7.86
CA ARG A 46 -15.96 13.43 7.56
C ARG A 46 -16.01 11.91 7.29
N GLY A 47 -14.90 11.20 7.42
CA GLY A 47 -14.81 9.76 7.14
C GLY A 47 -14.61 9.38 5.67
N LEU A 48 -14.46 10.34 4.75
CA LEU A 48 -14.28 10.08 3.32
C LEU A 48 -13.04 9.23 3.00
N GLY A 49 -11.95 9.42 3.73
CA GLY A 49 -10.74 8.60 3.57
C GLY A 49 -11.01 7.13 3.89
N SER A 50 -11.81 6.84 4.92
CA SER A 50 -12.24 5.48 5.24
C SER A 50 -13.06 4.88 4.11
N LEU A 51 -14.04 5.63 3.59
CA LEU A 51 -14.91 5.15 2.51
C LEU A 51 -14.12 4.81 1.24
N VAL A 52 -13.19 5.70 0.85
CA VAL A 52 -12.30 5.45 -0.29
C VAL A 52 -11.45 4.20 -0.06
N MET A 53 -10.90 4.03 1.14
CA MET A 53 -10.09 2.86 1.46
C MET A 53 -10.89 1.57 1.58
N ASP A 54 -12.16 1.60 1.98
CA ASP A 54 -13.02 0.41 2.01
C ASP A 54 -13.12 -0.21 0.61
N HIS A 55 -13.28 0.63 -0.41
CA HIS A 55 -13.32 0.20 -1.80
C HIS A 55 -11.94 -0.22 -2.34
N ALA A 56 -10.86 0.50 -1.99
CA ALA A 56 -9.50 0.11 -2.38
C ALA A 56 -9.13 -1.27 -1.81
N GLU A 57 -9.44 -1.52 -0.54
CA GLU A 57 -9.21 -2.79 0.12
C GLU A 57 -10.08 -3.91 -0.45
N ALA A 58 -11.33 -3.63 -0.81
CA ALA A 58 -12.19 -4.61 -1.49
C ALA A 58 -11.61 -5.02 -2.84
N ILE A 59 -11.04 -4.09 -3.61
CA ILE A 59 -10.32 -4.39 -4.86
C ILE A 59 -9.13 -5.30 -4.58
N ILE A 60 -8.31 -4.98 -3.59
CA ILE A 60 -7.13 -5.77 -3.21
C ILE A 60 -7.54 -7.19 -2.84
N ARG A 61 -8.51 -7.35 -1.93
CA ARG A 61 -8.98 -8.67 -1.48
C ARG A 61 -9.56 -9.51 -2.62
N ALA A 62 -10.11 -8.88 -3.65
CA ALA A 62 -10.72 -9.57 -4.78
C ALA A 62 -9.73 -9.92 -5.91
N LYS A 63 -8.63 -9.15 -6.07
CA LYS A 63 -7.79 -9.22 -7.29
C LYS A 63 -6.30 -9.38 -7.02
N HIS A 64 -5.86 -9.30 -5.78
CA HIS A 64 -4.45 -9.32 -5.40
C HIS A 64 -4.23 -10.31 -4.26
N GLN A 65 -3.00 -10.81 -4.16
CA GLN A 65 -2.60 -11.70 -3.07
C GLN A 65 -2.32 -10.90 -1.80
N ILE A 66 -1.88 -9.66 -1.94
CA ILE A 66 -1.53 -8.76 -0.84
C ILE A 66 -1.77 -7.31 -1.23
N GLY A 67 -2.08 -6.45 -0.25
CA GLY A 67 -2.02 -5.01 -0.41
C GLY A 67 -0.72 -4.45 0.15
N ALA A 68 -0.18 -3.39 -0.43
CA ALA A 68 0.94 -2.66 0.15
C ALA A 68 0.81 -1.15 -0.10
N LEU A 69 1.42 -0.35 0.75
CA LEU A 69 1.54 1.10 0.59
C LEU A 69 2.71 1.65 1.41
N ASN A 70 3.19 2.83 1.05
CA ASN A 70 4.06 3.66 1.89
C ASN A 70 3.24 4.83 2.45
N ALA A 71 3.01 4.83 3.76
CA ALA A 71 2.24 5.87 4.42
C ALA A 71 3.12 7.07 4.78
N VAL A 72 2.50 8.25 4.85
CA VAL A 72 3.07 9.35 5.63
C VAL A 72 2.88 9.08 7.12
N GLU A 73 3.79 9.58 7.96
CA GLU A 73 3.77 9.32 9.41
C GLU A 73 2.44 9.67 10.08
N SER A 74 1.84 10.81 9.72
CA SER A 74 0.55 11.25 10.27
C SER A 74 -0.62 10.33 9.91
N ALA A 75 -0.50 9.52 8.86
CA ALA A 75 -1.52 8.58 8.40
C ALA A 75 -1.29 7.14 8.91
N ALA A 76 -0.15 6.85 9.55
CA ALA A 76 0.15 5.49 10.03
C ALA A 76 -0.93 4.92 10.99
N PRO A 77 -1.47 5.68 11.97
CA PRO A 77 -2.54 5.17 12.82
C PRO A 77 -3.84 4.87 12.06
N PHE A 78 -4.11 5.62 10.98
CA PHE A 78 -5.29 5.40 10.13
C PHE A 78 -5.22 4.04 9.43
N TYR A 79 -4.08 3.68 8.84
CA TYR A 79 -3.93 2.37 8.20
C TYR A 79 -3.90 1.22 9.22
N ALA A 80 -3.19 1.40 10.34
CA ALA A 80 -3.15 0.40 11.41
C ALA A 80 -4.55 0.05 11.94
N GLY A 81 -5.41 1.05 12.16
CA GLY A 81 -6.80 0.86 12.59
C GLY A 81 -7.68 0.10 11.58
N ARG A 82 -7.21 -0.09 10.35
CA ARG A 82 -7.91 -0.79 9.25
C ARG A 82 -7.37 -2.20 9.00
N GLY A 83 -6.50 -2.69 9.88
CA GLY A 83 -5.92 -4.04 9.78
C GLY A 83 -4.71 -4.14 8.85
N TRP A 84 -4.20 -3.01 8.35
CA TRP A 84 -2.89 -2.96 7.72
C TRP A 84 -1.81 -3.16 8.79
N ARG A 85 -0.80 -3.96 8.47
CA ARG A 85 0.31 -4.27 9.37
C ARG A 85 1.55 -3.47 8.95
N PRO A 86 2.21 -2.74 9.86
CA PRO A 86 3.46 -2.08 9.54
C PRO A 86 4.52 -3.14 9.22
N TRP A 87 5.39 -2.83 8.26
CA TRP A 87 6.55 -3.62 7.91
C TRP A 87 7.79 -3.04 8.61
N PHE A 88 8.38 -3.80 9.53
CA PHE A 88 9.58 -3.38 10.27
C PHE A 88 10.88 -4.02 9.74
N GLY A 89 10.76 -4.99 8.84
CA GLY A 89 11.91 -5.63 8.20
C GLY A 89 12.60 -4.71 7.19
N LEU A 90 13.70 -5.20 6.61
CA LEU A 90 14.41 -4.51 5.54
C LEU A 90 13.52 -4.34 4.29
N THR A 91 13.74 -3.28 3.54
CA THR A 91 13.11 -3.05 2.23
C THR A 91 14.18 -3.00 1.16
N GLN A 92 13.92 -3.62 0.01
CA GLN A 92 14.81 -3.60 -1.14
C GLN A 92 14.02 -3.42 -2.44
N ALA A 93 14.72 -3.21 -3.55
CA ALA A 93 14.11 -3.23 -4.88
C ALA A 93 14.94 -4.09 -5.84
N ASP A 94 14.24 -4.83 -6.70
CA ASP A 94 14.84 -5.59 -7.81
C ASP A 94 14.95 -4.69 -9.04
N THR A 95 16.13 -4.10 -9.23
CA THR A 95 16.42 -3.10 -10.28
C THR A 95 17.15 -3.72 -11.47
N PRO A 96 17.23 -3.04 -12.63
CA PRO A 96 18.04 -3.50 -13.75
C PRO A 96 19.52 -3.75 -13.40
N GLU A 97 20.05 -3.06 -12.38
CA GLU A 97 21.41 -3.21 -11.87
C GLU A 97 21.56 -4.31 -10.80
N GLY A 98 20.44 -4.94 -10.41
CA GLY A 98 20.37 -5.95 -9.37
C GLY A 98 19.55 -5.51 -8.15
N VAL A 99 19.56 -6.32 -7.10
CA VAL A 99 18.83 -6.00 -5.86
C VAL A 99 19.58 -4.95 -5.06
N VAL A 100 18.91 -3.83 -4.75
CA VAL A 100 19.47 -2.71 -3.97
C VAL A 100 18.72 -2.50 -2.66
N ASP A 101 19.42 -2.04 -1.63
CA ASP A 101 18.81 -1.62 -0.37
C ASP A 101 18.01 -0.33 -0.58
N THR A 102 16.79 -0.30 -0.05
CA THR A 102 15.90 0.85 -0.10
C THR A 102 15.43 1.27 1.29
N TYR A 103 16.04 0.76 2.35
CA TYR A 103 15.67 1.11 3.70
C TYR A 103 15.77 2.62 3.93
N ASN A 104 14.66 3.21 4.37
CA ASN A 104 14.60 4.61 4.80
C ASN A 104 13.81 4.70 6.11
N PRO A 105 14.38 5.27 7.19
CA PRO A 105 13.70 5.39 8.48
C PRO A 105 12.44 6.27 8.45
N THR A 106 12.26 7.10 7.42
CA THR A 106 11.03 7.90 7.25
C THR A 106 9.89 7.11 6.60
N ASP A 107 10.19 6.00 5.93
CA ASP A 107 9.16 5.18 5.30
C ASP A 107 8.26 4.55 6.36
N ARG A 108 6.99 4.38 5.98
CA ARG A 108 6.00 3.65 6.77
C ARG A 108 5.35 2.66 5.83
N ILE A 109 6.11 1.61 5.48
CA ILE A 109 5.58 0.54 4.65
C ILE A 109 4.53 -0.23 5.45
N PHE A 110 3.35 -0.40 4.86
CA PHE A 110 2.27 -1.21 5.41
C PHE A 110 1.89 -2.30 4.42
N VAL A 111 1.54 -3.47 4.96
CA VAL A 111 1.01 -4.60 4.21
C VAL A 111 -0.41 -4.95 4.67
N LEU A 112 -1.29 -5.27 3.72
CA LEU A 112 -2.62 -5.80 3.98
C LEU A 112 -2.67 -7.27 3.59
N PRO A 113 -2.63 -8.20 4.56
CA PRO A 113 -2.80 -9.62 4.27
C PRO A 113 -4.19 -9.89 3.68
N THR A 114 -4.26 -10.73 2.65
CA THR A 114 -5.51 -11.35 2.19
C THR A 114 -5.60 -12.79 2.69
N VAL A 115 -6.75 -13.44 2.43
CA VAL A 115 -6.95 -14.87 2.74
C VAL A 115 -5.85 -15.74 2.11
N SER A 116 -5.32 -15.35 0.94
CA SER A 116 -4.28 -16.10 0.23
C SER A 116 -2.90 -16.07 0.91
N THR A 117 -2.62 -15.04 1.71
CA THR A 117 -1.30 -14.80 2.31
C THR A 117 -1.21 -15.13 3.80
N GLY A 118 -2.34 -15.28 4.52
CA GLY A 118 -2.34 -15.66 5.94
C GLY A 118 -1.42 -14.81 6.82
N HIS A 119 -0.58 -15.44 7.66
CA HIS A 119 0.40 -14.81 8.55
C HIS A 119 1.87 -14.99 8.10
N ARG A 120 2.14 -14.94 6.78
CA ARG A 120 3.44 -15.31 6.20
C ARG A 120 4.59 -14.31 6.39
N PHE A 121 4.40 -13.26 7.18
CA PHE A 121 5.40 -12.19 7.31
C PHE A 121 6.13 -12.31 8.64
N GLU A 122 7.35 -12.84 8.60
CA GLU A 122 8.34 -12.78 9.69
C GLU A 122 9.41 -11.73 9.38
N GLU A 123 9.99 -11.11 10.39
CA GLU A 123 10.91 -9.97 10.22
C GLU A 123 12.32 -10.37 9.73
N SER A 124 12.57 -11.65 9.43
CA SER A 124 13.91 -12.17 9.12
C SER A 124 14.36 -11.97 7.67
N ALA A 125 13.43 -11.73 6.73
CA ALA A 125 13.75 -11.52 5.32
C ALA A 125 13.26 -10.16 4.83
N ALA A 126 13.93 -9.58 3.83
CA ALA A 126 13.54 -8.31 3.24
C ALA A 126 12.25 -8.42 2.41
N LEU A 127 11.46 -7.34 2.39
CA LEU A 127 10.40 -7.14 1.42
C LEU A 127 10.99 -6.43 0.21
N ILE A 128 10.84 -7.01 -0.97
CA ILE A 128 11.54 -6.57 -2.19
C ILE A 128 10.50 -6.16 -3.22
N CYS A 129 10.50 -4.90 -3.64
CA CYS A 129 9.60 -4.43 -4.70
C CYS A 129 10.23 -4.56 -6.10
N ASP A 130 9.39 -4.57 -7.12
CA ASP A 130 9.82 -4.41 -8.51
C ASP A 130 10.28 -2.98 -8.81
N TRP A 131 11.06 -2.83 -9.87
CA TRP A 131 11.54 -1.54 -10.33
C TRP A 131 10.47 -0.68 -11.00
N ARG A 132 10.51 0.62 -10.71
CA ARG A 132 9.83 1.68 -11.47
C ARG A 132 10.67 2.96 -11.46
N ALA A 133 10.34 3.91 -12.33
CA ALA A 133 10.93 5.25 -12.26
C ALA A 133 10.37 6.04 -11.06
N GLY A 134 11.21 6.84 -10.41
CA GLY A 134 10.85 7.66 -9.25
C GLY A 134 10.98 6.91 -7.92
N ASP A 135 10.15 7.25 -6.95
CA ASP A 135 10.14 6.59 -5.64
C ASP A 135 9.72 5.12 -5.79
N LEU A 136 10.55 4.20 -5.31
CA LEU A 136 10.35 2.76 -5.54
C LEU A 136 9.21 2.17 -4.71
N TRP A 137 8.93 2.72 -3.54
CA TRP A 137 7.83 2.33 -2.66
C TRP A 137 6.70 3.32 -2.78
#